data_AF-A0A6I7X4I3-F1
#
_entry.id   AF-A0A6I7X4I3-F1
#
_cell.length_a   1.000
_cell.length_b   1.000
_cell.length_c   1.000
_cell.angle_alpha   90.00
_cell.angle_beta   90.00
_cell.angle_gamma   90.00
#
_symmetry.space_group_name_H-M   'P 1'
#
loop_
_entity.id
_entity.type
_entity.pdbx_description
1 polymer ?
#
loop_
_entity_poly.entity_id
_entity_poly.type
_entity_poly.pdbx_seq_one_letter_code
_entity_poly.pdbx_strand_id
1 'polypeptide(L)'
;MLINTLSALFAYTTFISPIETAIILLITAYIIYILTPERQIEADEASEISNADTSIYLYIQSAWLGRASLIRAFLPFFIIFNSALFYADYRSDNGTYTIASWLTILVILALPVLWWIISVWRCSCHDSRIWASTARFVTVAVFYEYVLRVIIAYVYPQIWFNCQQLIIEYGDCL
;
A
#
# COMPACT_ATOMS: atom_id res chain seq x y z
N MET A 1 -2.35 1.22 -6.63
CA MET A 1 -2.94 0.68 -5.40
C MET A 1 -4.42 1.01 -5.41
N LEU A 2 -5.30 0.08 -5.03
CA LEU A 2 -6.77 0.15 -5.10
C LEU A 2 -7.39 0.28 -6.49
N ILE A 3 -6.70 0.83 -7.50
CA ILE A 3 -7.28 1.04 -8.83
C ILE A 3 -7.76 -0.27 -9.46
N ASN A 4 -6.84 -1.23 -9.64
CA ASN A 4 -7.17 -2.49 -10.31
C ASN A 4 -8.18 -3.29 -9.47
N THR A 5 -7.87 -3.55 -8.21
CA THR A 5 -8.64 -4.43 -7.31
C THR A 5 -10.07 -3.94 -7.09
N LEU A 6 -10.24 -2.64 -6.82
CA LEU A 6 -11.55 -2.03 -6.58
C LEU A 6 -12.37 -1.96 -7.87
N SER A 7 -11.73 -1.61 -8.99
CA SER A 7 -12.41 -1.58 -10.30
C SER A 7 -12.95 -2.96 -10.68
N ALA A 8 -12.18 -4.02 -10.46
CA ALA A 8 -12.61 -5.37 -10.77
C ALA A 8 -13.73 -5.84 -9.83
N LEU A 9 -13.65 -5.54 -8.52
CA LEU A 9 -14.72 -5.87 -7.58
C LEU A 9 -16.03 -5.17 -7.94
N PHE A 10 -16.00 -3.90 -8.34
CA PHE A 10 -17.22 -3.21 -8.76
C PHE A 10 -17.76 -3.69 -10.11
N ALA A 11 -16.90 -4.10 -11.03
CA ALA A 11 -17.32 -4.57 -12.34
C ALA A 11 -17.95 -5.97 -12.29
N TYR A 12 -17.41 -6.84 -11.44
CA TYR A 12 -17.72 -8.28 -11.47
C TYR A 12 -18.43 -8.81 -10.22
N THR A 13 -18.61 -7.99 -9.16
CA THR A 13 -19.27 -8.42 -7.92
C THR A 13 -20.26 -7.40 -7.39
N THR A 14 -21.17 -7.88 -6.56
CA THR A 14 -22.04 -7.05 -5.70
C THR A 14 -21.54 -7.03 -4.26
N PHE A 15 -20.26 -7.36 -4.01
CA PHE A 15 -19.72 -7.53 -2.66
C PHE A 15 -19.78 -6.23 -1.85
N ILE A 16 -19.43 -5.11 -2.48
CA ILE A 16 -19.46 -3.78 -1.87
C ILE A 16 -19.80 -2.75 -2.94
N SER A 17 -20.70 -1.82 -2.60
CA SER A 17 -21.06 -0.75 -3.53
C SER A 17 -19.98 0.33 -3.61
N PRO A 18 -19.89 1.07 -4.73
CA PRO A 18 -18.99 2.22 -4.83
C PRO A 18 -19.26 3.29 -3.76
N ILE A 19 -20.52 3.46 -3.36
CA ILE A 19 -20.92 4.44 -2.34
C ILE A 19 -20.45 4.01 -0.96
N GLU A 20 -20.67 2.75 -0.57
CA GLU A 20 -20.18 2.22 0.72
C GLU A 20 -18.66 2.32 0.82
N THR A 21 -17.97 1.98 -0.28
CA THR A 21 -16.51 2.09 -0.34
C THR A 21 -16.06 3.55 -0.16
N ALA A 22 -16.69 4.49 -0.86
CA ALA A 22 -16.37 5.91 -0.72
C ALA A 22 -16.59 6.41 0.72
N ILE A 23 -17.67 5.98 1.37
CA ILE A 23 -17.95 6.31 2.77
C ILE A 23 -16.85 5.76 3.69
N ILE A 24 -16.46 4.49 3.52
CA ILE A 24 -15.38 3.87 4.30
C ILE A 24 -14.07 4.64 4.12
N LEU A 25 -13.67 4.95 2.88
CA LEU A 25 -12.44 5.69 2.60
C LEU A 25 -12.47 7.11 3.17
N LEU A 26 -13.61 7.80 3.09
CA LEU A 26 -13.78 9.14 3.67
C LEU A 26 -13.69 9.12 5.21
N ILE A 27 -14.34 8.15 5.86
CA ILE A 27 -14.27 7.99 7.31
C ILE A 27 -12.82 7.73 7.72
N THR A 28 -12.12 6.83 7.05
CA THR A 28 -10.72 6.52 7.34
C THR A 28 -9.81 7.73 7.11
N ALA A 29 -10.00 8.47 6.01
CA ALA A 29 -9.25 9.70 5.74
C ALA A 29 -9.50 10.76 6.82
N TYR A 30 -10.75 10.93 7.26
CA TYR A 30 -11.13 11.87 8.30
C TYR A 30 -10.51 11.50 9.67
N ILE A 31 -10.59 10.23 10.06
CA ILE A 31 -9.97 9.73 11.29
C ILE A 31 -8.46 9.99 11.26
N ILE A 32 -7.79 9.67 10.15
CA ILE A 32 -6.35 9.90 10.00
C ILE A 32 -6.00 11.38 10.06
N TYR A 33 -6.82 12.25 9.44
CA TYR A 33 -6.62 13.70 9.48
C TYR A 33 -6.70 14.26 10.91
N ILE A 34 -7.63 13.76 11.73
CA ILE A 34 -7.75 14.14 13.15
C ILE A 34 -6.53 13.65 13.94
N LEU A 35 -6.09 12.41 13.70
CA LEU A 35 -4.94 11.80 14.39
C LEU A 35 -3.58 12.33 13.92
N THR A 36 -3.55 13.12 12.84
CA THR A 36 -2.30 13.70 12.31
C THR A 36 -1.96 14.95 13.10
N PRO A 37 -0.80 14.97 13.80
CA PRO A 37 -0.38 16.15 14.56
C PRO A 37 -0.08 17.33 13.63
N GLU A 38 -0.20 18.54 14.18
CA GLU A 38 0.27 19.77 13.52
C GLU A 38 1.79 19.71 13.31
N ARG A 39 2.29 20.42 12.29
CA ARG A 39 3.73 20.47 11.98
C ARG A 39 4.50 21.02 13.19
N GLN A 40 5.41 20.22 13.73
CA GLN A 40 6.35 20.68 14.75
C GLN A 40 7.54 21.31 14.02
N ILE A 41 7.62 22.64 14.03
CA ILE A 41 8.78 23.37 13.54
C ILE A 41 9.69 23.59 14.75
N GLU A 42 10.46 22.58 15.13
CA GLU A 42 11.57 22.80 16.08
C GLU A 42 12.74 23.42 15.30
N ALA A 43 13.12 24.64 15.71
CA ALA A 43 14.06 25.50 15.00
C ALA A 43 15.49 24.91 14.90
N ASP A 44 15.80 23.88 15.70
CA ASP A 44 17.12 23.24 15.72
C ASP A 44 17.22 22.01 14.79
N GLU A 45 16.12 21.32 14.46
CA GLU A 45 16.12 20.10 13.62
C GLU A 45 16.13 20.38 12.10
N ALA A 46 15.79 21.60 11.66
CA ALA A 46 15.86 21.98 10.25
C ALA A 46 17.30 21.91 9.67
N SER A 47 18.31 21.93 10.55
CA SER A 47 19.72 21.77 10.21
C SER A 47 20.21 20.31 10.16
N GLU A 48 19.46 19.37 10.74
CA GLU A 48 19.78 17.93 10.81
C GLU A 48 18.99 17.05 9.81
N ILE A 49 18.16 17.66 8.95
CA ILE A 49 17.65 17.00 7.73
C ILE A 49 18.84 16.87 6.75
N SER A 50 19.77 16.00 7.13
CA SER A 50 21.04 15.74 6.45
C SER A 50 20.75 15.41 4.99
N ASN A 51 21.25 16.28 4.13
CA ASN A 51 21.36 16.03 2.69
C ASN A 51 22.56 15.11 2.36
N ALA A 52 23.06 14.32 3.31
CA ALA A 52 24.32 13.59 3.17
C ALA A 52 24.25 12.14 3.69
N ASP A 53 23.21 11.39 3.34
CA ASP A 53 23.25 9.92 3.49
C ASP A 53 23.82 9.31 2.20
N THR A 54 25.16 9.22 2.09
CA THR A 54 25.84 8.58 0.95
C THR A 54 25.67 7.06 0.90
N SER A 55 25.12 6.46 1.96
CA SER A 55 24.90 5.02 2.09
C SER A 55 23.42 4.68 2.27
N ILE A 56 22.95 3.66 1.55
CA ILE A 56 21.58 3.12 1.64
C ILE A 56 21.23 2.72 3.08
N TYR A 57 22.20 2.18 3.82
CA TYR A 57 21.99 1.79 5.22
C TYR A 57 21.65 2.99 6.10
N LEU A 58 22.38 4.10 5.94
CA LEU A 58 22.12 5.33 6.69
C LEU A 58 20.75 5.91 6.35
N TYR A 59 20.37 5.88 5.06
CA TYR A 59 19.04 6.30 4.61
C TYR A 59 17.91 5.47 5.24
N ILE A 60 18.02 4.13 5.26
CA ILE A 60 17.00 3.26 5.87
C ILE A 60 16.93 3.53 7.37
N GLN A 61 18.08 3.68 8.03
CA GLN A 61 18.12 3.96 9.46
C GLN A 61 17.52 5.34 9.79
N SER A 62 17.85 6.38 9.01
CA SER A 62 17.36 7.75 9.25
C SER A 62 15.86 7.87 9.02
N ALA A 63 15.33 7.22 7.97
CA ALA A 63 13.89 7.14 7.71
C ALA A 63 13.13 6.39 8.83
N TRP A 64 13.67 5.26 9.30
CA TRP A 64 13.05 4.51 10.40
C TRP A 64 13.04 5.28 11.72
N LEU A 65 14.10 6.03 12.01
CA LEU A 65 14.20 6.88 13.21
C LEU A 65 13.34 8.14 13.12
N GLY A 66 12.72 8.43 11.97
CA GLY A 66 11.91 9.62 11.79
C GLY A 66 12.71 10.88 11.43
N ARG A 67 14.01 10.77 11.15
CA ARG A 67 14.90 11.92 10.88
C ARG A 67 14.96 12.31 9.40
N ALA A 68 14.18 11.64 8.55
CA ALA A 68 14.11 11.93 7.12
C ALA A 68 12.87 12.77 6.80
N SER A 69 12.94 13.55 5.72
CA SER A 69 11.76 14.22 5.17
C SER A 69 10.68 13.20 4.80
N LEU A 70 9.40 13.54 5.03
CA LEU A 70 8.25 12.68 4.70
C LEU A 70 8.30 12.16 3.24
N ILE A 71 8.60 13.04 2.28
CA ILE A 71 8.64 12.68 0.86
C ILE A 71 9.69 11.59 0.59
N ARG A 72 10.88 11.71 1.20
CA ARG A 72 11.94 10.70 1.06
C ARG A 72 11.53 9.36 1.65
N ALA A 73 10.93 9.35 2.84
CA ALA A 73 10.45 8.10 3.45
C ALA A 73 9.27 7.47 2.68
N PHE A 74 8.40 8.31 2.11
CA PHE A 74 7.18 7.88 1.44
C PHE A 74 7.41 7.34 0.03
N LEU A 75 8.06 8.13 -0.83
CA LEU A 75 7.98 7.99 -2.29
C LEU A 75 8.67 6.74 -2.85
N PRO A 76 9.91 6.36 -2.43
CA PRO A 76 10.59 5.19 -2.99
C PRO A 76 9.83 3.89 -2.77
N PHE A 77 9.37 3.67 -1.54
CA PHE A 77 8.59 2.48 -1.18
C PHE A 77 7.20 2.48 -1.81
N PHE A 78 6.56 3.65 -1.90
CA PHE A 78 5.30 3.77 -2.63
C PHE A 78 5.44 3.31 -4.08
N ILE A 79 6.48 3.75 -4.78
CA ILE A 79 6.74 3.32 -6.16
C ILE A 79 7.01 1.82 -6.22
N ILE A 80 7.96 1.31 -5.42
CA ILE A 80 8.32 -0.12 -5.43
C ILE A 80 7.09 -1.00 -5.16
N PHE A 81 6.29 -0.64 -4.16
CA PHE A 81 5.09 -1.37 -3.79
C PHE A 81 4.06 -1.40 -4.93
N ASN A 82 3.74 -0.23 -5.51
CA ASN A 82 2.78 -0.14 -6.60
C ASN A 82 3.27 -0.86 -7.86
N SER A 83 4.56 -0.76 -8.19
CA SER A 83 5.16 -1.45 -9.32
C SER A 83 5.11 -2.97 -9.12
N ALA A 84 5.39 -3.47 -7.92
CA ALA A 84 5.32 -4.90 -7.61
C ALA A 84 3.89 -5.44 -7.73
N LEU A 85 2.89 -4.71 -7.21
CA LEU A 85 1.48 -5.09 -7.35
C LEU A 85 1.02 -5.06 -8.81
N PHE A 86 1.37 -4.02 -9.56
CA PHE A 86 1.04 -3.91 -10.98
C PHE A 86 1.67 -5.05 -11.78
N TYR A 87 2.92 -5.38 -11.49
CA TYR A 87 3.60 -6.51 -12.11
C TYR A 87 2.92 -7.85 -11.78
N ALA A 88 2.51 -8.06 -10.52
CA ALA A 88 1.77 -9.26 -10.13
C ALA A 88 0.45 -9.39 -10.89
N ASP A 89 -0.30 -8.29 -11.03
CA ASP A 89 -1.57 -8.26 -11.78
C ASP A 89 -1.33 -8.59 -13.26
N TYR A 90 -0.33 -7.97 -13.89
CA TYR A 90 0.04 -8.24 -15.28
C TYR A 90 0.43 -9.70 -15.50
N ARG A 91 1.19 -10.30 -14.58
CA ARG A 91 1.61 -11.71 -14.70
C ARG A 91 0.44 -12.67 -14.51
N SER A 92 -0.53 -12.32 -13.66
CA SER A 92 -1.76 -13.09 -13.46
C SER A 92 -2.62 -13.09 -14.72
N ASP A 93 -2.85 -11.90 -15.31
CA ASP A 93 -3.68 -11.71 -16.50
C ASP A 93 -3.12 -12.47 -17.72
N ASN A 94 -1.79 -12.51 -17.85
CA ASN A 94 -1.10 -13.28 -18.89
C ASN A 94 -1.06 -14.80 -18.63
N GLY A 95 -1.72 -15.32 -17.60
CA GLY A 95 -1.75 -16.76 -17.33
C GLY A 95 -0.47 -17.32 -16.70
N THR A 96 0.49 -16.46 -16.33
CA THR A 96 1.83 -16.91 -15.91
C THR A 96 2.02 -17.03 -14.40
N TYR A 97 1.11 -16.45 -13.60
CA TYR A 97 1.10 -16.57 -12.14
C TYR A 97 -0.09 -17.42 -11.69
N THR A 98 0.16 -18.35 -10.76
CA THR A 98 -0.93 -19.01 -10.03
C THR A 98 -1.47 -18.10 -8.93
N ILE A 99 -2.60 -18.48 -8.33
CA ILE A 99 -3.19 -17.73 -7.19
C ILE A 99 -2.19 -17.66 -6.04
N ALA A 100 -1.55 -18.79 -5.71
CA ALA A 100 -0.50 -18.82 -4.69
C ALA A 100 0.66 -17.88 -5.02
N SER A 101 1.12 -17.84 -6.28
CA SER A 101 2.23 -16.96 -6.70
C SER A 101 1.84 -15.47 -6.58
N TRP A 102 0.61 -15.13 -6.96
CA TRP A 102 0.08 -13.77 -6.84
C TRP A 102 -0.06 -13.33 -5.38
N LEU A 103 -0.57 -14.19 -4.49
CA LEU A 103 -0.63 -13.90 -3.05
C LEU A 103 0.75 -13.86 -2.38
N THR A 104 1.72 -14.62 -2.87
CA THR A 104 3.09 -14.65 -2.33
C THR A 104 3.77 -13.27 -2.43
N ILE A 105 3.44 -12.47 -3.45
CA ILE A 105 3.92 -11.08 -3.55
C ILE A 105 3.51 -10.25 -2.33
N LEU A 106 2.29 -10.45 -1.80
CA LEU A 106 1.83 -9.76 -0.59
C LEU A 106 2.63 -10.16 0.64
N VAL A 107 3.00 -11.44 0.76
CA VAL A 107 3.82 -11.96 1.86
C VAL A 107 5.24 -11.39 1.79
N ILE A 108 5.85 -11.40 0.60
CA ILE A 108 7.20 -10.84 0.38
C ILE A 108 7.22 -9.34 0.73
N LEU A 109 6.18 -8.59 0.37
CA LEU A 109 6.08 -7.16 0.62
C LEU A 109 5.63 -6.81 2.05
N ALA A 110 5.17 -7.77 2.86
CA ALA A 110 4.60 -7.49 4.18
C ALA A 110 5.60 -6.80 5.13
N LEU A 111 6.84 -7.30 5.22
CA LEU A 111 7.86 -6.70 6.08
C LEU A 111 8.31 -5.32 5.59
N PRO A 112 8.61 -5.11 4.29
CA PRO A 112 8.84 -3.77 3.73
C PRO A 112 7.68 -2.80 3.98
N VAL A 113 6.42 -3.27 3.90
CA VAL A 113 5.23 -2.45 4.16
C VAL A 113 5.15 -2.04 5.63
N LEU A 114 5.36 -2.97 6.57
CA LEU A 114 5.40 -2.64 8.00
C LEU A 114 6.49 -1.60 8.30
N TRP A 115 7.65 -1.77 7.67
CA TRP A 115 8.73 -0.82 7.80
C TRP A 115 8.36 0.55 7.24
N TRP A 116 7.74 0.58 6.07
CA TRP A 116 7.34 1.80 5.41
C TRP A 116 6.27 2.55 6.20
N ILE A 117 5.28 1.85 6.76
CA ILE A 117 4.26 2.43 7.64
C ILE A 117 4.92 3.14 8.82
N ILE A 118 5.80 2.47 9.57
CA ILE A 118 6.44 3.05 10.75
C ILE A 118 7.25 4.30 10.37
N SER A 119 8.03 4.22 9.29
CA SER A 119 8.84 5.34 8.78
C SER A 119 7.98 6.54 8.38
N VAL A 120 6.89 6.34 7.63
CA VAL A 120 5.97 7.42 7.22
C VAL A 120 5.29 8.06 8.42
N TRP A 121 4.83 7.26 9.39
CA TRP A 121 4.16 7.77 10.58
C TRP A 121 5.09 8.59 11.47
N ARG A 122 6.36 8.18 11.60
CA ARG A 122 7.38 8.95 12.32
C ARG A 122 7.78 10.22 11.57
N CYS A 123 8.01 10.14 10.26
CA CYS A 123 8.45 11.29 9.46
C CYS A 123 7.35 12.34 9.22
N SER A 124 6.08 12.00 9.47
CA SER A 124 4.93 12.87 9.20
C SER A 124 4.86 14.18 10.00
N CYS A 125 5.64 14.33 11.08
CA CYS A 125 5.72 15.60 11.84
C CYS A 125 6.45 16.72 11.09
N HIS A 126 7.27 16.39 10.09
CA HIS A 126 8.14 17.35 9.40
C HIS A 126 7.45 18.14 8.28
N ASP A 127 6.29 17.67 7.81
CA ASP A 127 5.57 18.23 6.66
C ASP A 127 4.26 18.90 7.07
N SER A 128 3.58 19.54 6.13
CA SER A 128 2.24 20.08 6.33
C SER A 128 1.25 18.98 6.72
N ARG A 129 0.28 19.33 7.57
CA ARG A 129 -0.74 18.40 8.06
C ARG A 129 -1.51 17.70 6.94
N ILE A 130 -1.78 18.40 5.83
CA ILE A 130 -2.45 17.84 4.66
C ILE A 130 -1.59 16.73 4.05
N TRP A 131 -0.33 17.02 3.69
CA TRP A 131 0.58 16.02 3.12
C TRP A 131 0.84 14.85 4.06
N ALA A 132 1.05 15.13 5.36
CA ALA A 132 1.21 14.12 6.40
C ALA A 132 0.00 13.19 6.50
N SER A 133 -1.21 13.74 6.50
CA SER A 133 -2.45 12.96 6.56
C SER A 133 -2.66 12.11 5.32
N THR A 134 -2.35 12.65 4.13
CA THR A 134 -2.44 11.91 2.87
C THR A 134 -1.45 10.74 2.85
N ALA A 135 -0.19 10.97 3.24
CA ALA A 135 0.81 9.91 3.30
C ALA A 135 0.40 8.79 4.26
N ARG A 136 -0.06 9.14 5.47
CA ARG A 136 -0.59 8.17 6.45
C ARG A 136 -1.82 7.43 5.91
N PHE A 137 -2.75 8.12 5.25
CA PHE A 137 -3.90 7.49 4.62
C PHE A 137 -3.51 6.44 3.58
N VAL A 138 -2.54 6.76 2.72
CA VAL A 138 -2.03 5.80 1.74
C VAL A 138 -1.41 4.57 2.43
N THR A 139 -0.67 4.75 3.52
CA THR A 139 -0.12 3.59 4.25
C THR A 139 -1.22 2.69 4.85
N VAL A 140 -2.34 3.26 5.29
CA VAL A 140 -3.50 2.47 5.77
C VAL A 140 -4.23 1.81 4.60
N ALA A 141 -4.36 2.50 3.47
CA ALA A 141 -5.00 1.98 2.27
C ALA A 141 -4.28 0.75 1.68
N VAL A 142 -3.00 0.53 1.99
CA VAL A 142 -2.31 -0.74 1.69
C VAL A 142 -3.00 -1.92 2.36
N PHE A 143 -3.47 -1.80 3.60
CA PHE A 143 -4.17 -2.91 4.26
C PHE A 143 -5.49 -3.23 3.58
N TYR A 144 -6.21 -2.22 3.08
CA TYR A 144 -7.39 -2.45 2.25
C TYR A 144 -7.02 -3.19 0.97
N GLU A 145 -5.94 -2.81 0.29
CA GLU A 145 -5.46 -3.53 -0.89
C GLU A 145 -5.14 -5.00 -0.57
N TYR A 146 -4.49 -5.29 0.56
CA TYR A 146 -4.21 -6.65 1.00
C TYR A 146 -5.50 -7.46 1.21
N VAL A 147 -6.46 -6.89 1.96
CA VAL A 147 -7.74 -7.55 2.25
C VAL A 147 -8.52 -7.80 0.96
N LEU A 148 -8.61 -6.80 0.07
CA LEU A 148 -9.34 -6.96 -1.20
C LEU A 148 -8.70 -8.04 -2.08
N ARG A 149 -7.37 -8.11 -2.13
CA ARG A 149 -6.67 -9.16 -2.89
C ARG A 149 -6.91 -10.55 -2.31
N VAL A 150 -6.90 -10.68 -0.99
CA VAL A 150 -7.26 -11.94 -0.31
C VAL A 150 -8.71 -12.32 -0.63
N ILE A 151 -9.65 -11.37 -0.59
CA ILE A 151 -11.05 -11.62 -0.96
C ILE A 151 -11.15 -12.08 -2.42
N ILE A 152 -10.45 -11.42 -3.35
CA ILE A 152 -10.43 -11.83 -4.76
C ILE A 152 -9.86 -13.25 -4.89
N ALA A 153 -8.76 -13.58 -4.23
CA ALA A 153 -8.14 -14.89 -4.34
C ALA A 153 -9.03 -16.04 -3.82
N TYR A 154 -9.76 -15.83 -2.72
CA TYR A 154 -10.50 -16.92 -2.07
C TYR A 154 -12.00 -16.93 -2.37
N VAL A 155 -12.60 -15.78 -2.63
CA VAL A 155 -14.07 -15.65 -2.80
C VAL A 155 -14.44 -15.46 -4.26
N TYR A 156 -13.63 -14.74 -5.04
CA TYR A 156 -13.93 -14.42 -6.43
C TYR A 156 -12.73 -14.62 -7.38
N PRO A 157 -12.11 -15.81 -7.39
CA PRO A 157 -10.88 -16.02 -8.14
C PRO A 157 -11.11 -15.94 -9.66
N GLN A 158 -12.32 -16.21 -10.15
CA GLN A 158 -12.67 -16.07 -11.57
C GLN A 158 -12.55 -14.65 -12.13
N ILE A 159 -12.41 -13.62 -11.28
CA ILE A 159 -12.24 -12.24 -11.74
C ILE A 159 -10.86 -12.02 -12.35
N TRP A 160 -9.84 -12.73 -11.84
CA TRP A 160 -8.44 -12.44 -12.13
C TRP A 160 -7.65 -13.61 -12.70
N PHE A 161 -8.19 -14.82 -12.61
CA PHE A 161 -7.53 -16.04 -12.99
C PHE A 161 -8.37 -16.81 -14.01
N ASN A 162 -7.71 -17.28 -15.06
CA ASN A 162 -8.33 -18.10 -16.10
C ASN A 162 -8.61 -19.53 -15.59
N CYS A 163 -9.54 -20.24 -16.24
CA CYS A 163 -9.88 -21.63 -15.90
C CYS A 163 -8.65 -22.56 -15.79
N GLN A 164 -7.65 -22.38 -16.65
CA GLN A 164 -6.41 -23.16 -16.56
C GLN A 164 -5.66 -22.94 -15.24
N GLN A 165 -5.57 -21.68 -14.77
CA GLN A 165 -4.93 -21.37 -13.49
C GLN A 165 -5.76 -21.91 -12.31
N LEU A 166 -7.09 -21.85 -12.42
CA LEU A 166 -8.00 -22.39 -11.40
C LEU A 166 -7.90 -23.92 -11.28
N ILE A 167 -7.84 -24.64 -12.41
CA ILE A 167 -7.67 -26.11 -12.41
C ILE A 167 -6.34 -26.51 -11.79
N ILE A 168 -5.26 -25.75 -12.05
CA ILE A 168 -3.94 -26.04 -11.46
C ILE A 168 -3.97 -25.87 -9.93
N GLU A 169 -4.70 -24.87 -9.42
CA GLU A 169 -4.70 -24.55 -7.99
C GLU A 169 -5.76 -25.35 -7.21
N TYR A 170 -6.99 -25.43 -7.72
CA TYR A 170 -8.15 -26.01 -7.04
C TYR A 170 -8.62 -27.33 -7.64
N GLY A 171 -8.11 -27.73 -8.81
CA GLY A 171 -8.53 -28.96 -9.51
C GLY A 171 -9.85 -28.82 -10.28
N ASP A 172 -10.50 -27.65 -10.24
CA ASP A 172 -11.73 -27.34 -10.94
C ASP A 172 -11.75 -25.86 -11.38
N CYS A 173 -12.69 -25.48 -12.24
CA CYS A 173 -12.88 -24.11 -12.75
C CYS A 173 -14.33 -23.61 -12.67
N LEU A 174 -15.15 -24.24 -11.82
CA LEU A 174 -16.52 -23.81 -11.50
C LEU A 174 -16.55 -22.55 -10.63
#